data_AF-A0A941EAF6-F1
#
_entry.id   AF-A0A941EAF6-F1
#
_cell.length_a   1.000
_cell.length_b   1.000
_cell.length_c   1.000
_cell.angle_alpha   90.00
_cell.angle_beta   90.00
_cell.angle_gamma   90.00
#
_symmetry.space_group_name_H-M   'P 1'
#
loop_
_entity.id
_entity.type
_entity.pdbx_description
1 polymer ?
#
loop_
_entity_poly.entity_id
_entity_poly.type
_entity_poly.pdbx_seq_one_letter_code
_entity_poly.pdbx_strand_id
1 'polypeptide(L)'
;MTPSEDVELSESTAMASTRPKTARIRPDQWTSLDDFARNLHDARSTKVERITSNTLIRVAVDGMLRHRGRLHGDTEEQLLASWLLFLEEREMTQNR
;
A
#
# COMPACT_ATOMS: atom_id res chain seq x y z
N MET A 1 -9.41 -3.31 56.29
CA MET A 1 -8.48 -2.84 55.24
C MET A 1 -8.57 -3.83 54.10
N THR A 2 -9.52 -3.62 53.19
CA THR A 2 -9.76 -4.48 52.02
C THR A 2 -9.01 -3.86 50.84
N PRO A 3 -8.05 -4.55 50.20
CA PRO A 3 -7.51 -4.10 48.94
C PRO A 3 -8.51 -4.43 47.83
N SER A 4 -8.83 -3.40 47.05
CA SER A 4 -9.83 -3.36 45.99
C SER A 4 -9.59 -4.39 44.88
N GLU A 5 -10.67 -5.07 44.48
CA GLU A 5 -10.82 -5.68 43.16
C GLU A 5 -11.14 -4.61 42.11
N ASP A 6 -10.88 -5.00 40.86
CA ASP A 6 -11.33 -4.41 39.60
C ASP A 6 -10.53 -3.21 39.04
N VAL A 7 -9.78 -3.45 37.96
CA VAL A 7 -10.33 -3.38 36.59
C VAL A 7 -9.26 -3.90 35.61
N GLU A 8 -9.54 -5.03 34.97
CA GLU A 8 -8.97 -5.38 33.68
C GLU A 8 -9.35 -4.32 32.64
N LEU A 9 -8.37 -3.67 32.02
CA LEU A 9 -8.54 -3.11 30.69
C LEU A 9 -7.52 -3.81 29.81
N SER A 10 -7.95 -4.95 29.26
CA SER A 10 -7.34 -5.51 28.08
C SER A 10 -7.33 -4.43 27.00
N GLU A 11 -6.15 -3.94 26.65
CA GLU A 11 -5.93 -3.23 25.38
C GLU A 11 -6.05 -4.26 24.24
N SER A 12 -7.25 -4.81 24.08
CA SER A 12 -7.65 -5.28 22.77
C SER A 12 -7.66 -4.03 21.89
N THR A 13 -6.62 -3.91 21.07
CA THR A 13 -6.64 -3.05 19.89
C THR A 13 -7.86 -3.50 19.11
N ALA A 14 -9.01 -2.87 19.36
CA ALA A 14 -10.21 -3.06 18.59
C ALA A 14 -9.78 -2.72 17.16
N MET A 15 -9.65 -3.75 16.32
CA MET A 15 -9.47 -3.59 14.89
C MET A 15 -10.57 -2.64 14.44
N ALA A 16 -10.21 -1.38 14.21
CA ALA A 16 -11.16 -0.39 13.76
C ALA A 16 -11.80 -0.98 12.51
N SER A 17 -13.10 -1.26 12.57
CA SER A 17 -13.86 -1.78 11.44
C SER A 17 -13.96 -0.66 10.42
N THR A 18 -12.91 -0.48 9.63
CA THR A 18 -12.90 0.48 8.55
C THR A 18 -13.75 -0.09 7.44
N ARG A 19 -14.75 0.68 7.00
CA ARG A 19 -15.55 0.32 5.83
C ARG A 19 -14.63 0.10 4.62
N PRO A 20 -14.82 -0.96 3.82
CA PRO A 20 -14.06 -1.16 2.60
C PRO A 20 -14.13 0.07 1.69
N LYS A 21 -12.98 0.57 1.25
CA LYS A 21 -12.89 1.65 0.27
C LYS A 21 -12.91 1.03 -1.13
N THR A 22 -13.84 1.47 -1.97
CA THR A 22 -13.86 1.11 -3.39
C THR A 22 -13.08 2.14 -4.19
N ALA A 23 -12.24 1.68 -5.11
CA ALA A 23 -11.51 2.53 -6.05
C ALA A 23 -12.04 2.27 -7.47
N ARG A 24 -12.13 3.33 -8.28
CA ARG A 24 -12.41 3.17 -9.71
C ARG A 24 -11.11 2.75 -10.39
N ILE A 25 -11.07 1.51 -10.87
CA ILE A 25 -9.97 0.95 -11.65
C ILE A 25 -10.48 0.76 -13.07
N ARG A 26 -9.75 1.26 -14.07
CA ARG A 26 -10.13 1.08 -15.47
C ARG A 26 -9.91 -0.38 -15.91
N PRO A 27 -10.67 -0.91 -16.89
CA PRO A 27 -10.53 -2.31 -17.32
C PRO A 27 -9.11 -2.70 -17.77
N ASP A 28 -8.41 -1.80 -18.45
CA ASP A 28 -7.01 -1.96 -18.86
C ASP A 28 -6.06 -2.05 -17.66
N GLN A 29 -6.27 -1.22 -16.64
CA GLN A 29 -5.50 -1.26 -15.39
C GLN A 29 -5.73 -2.57 -14.63
N TRP A 30 -6.98 -3.06 -14.61
CA TRP A 30 -7.32 -4.31 -13.94
C TRP A 30 -6.56 -5.50 -14.54
N THR A 31 -6.67 -5.68 -15.86
CA THR A 31 -5.99 -6.78 -16.57
C THR A 31 -4.47 -6.69 -16.40
N SER A 32 -3.90 -5.49 -16.57
CA SER A 32 -2.46 -5.27 -16.43
C SER A 32 -1.95 -5.58 -15.02
N LEU A 33 -2.75 -5.25 -13.99
CA LEU A 33 -2.39 -5.49 -12.60
C LEU A 33 -2.47 -6.98 -12.24
N ASP A 34 -3.49 -7.68 -12.73
CA ASP A 34 -3.61 -9.14 -12.54
C ASP A 34 -2.44 -9.88 -13.18
N ASP A 35 -2.07 -9.53 -14.42
CA ASP A 35 -0.93 -10.13 -15.11
C ASP A 35 0.39 -9.82 -14.39
N PHE A 36 0.57 -8.58 -13.93
CA PHE A 36 1.75 -8.20 -13.16
C PHE A 36 1.85 -8.94 -11.82
N ALA A 37 0.73 -9.09 -11.11
CA ALA A 37 0.68 -9.84 -9.86
C ALA A 37 1.02 -11.33 -10.07
N ARG A 38 0.57 -11.93 -11.18
CA ARG A 38 0.91 -13.31 -11.55
C ARG A 38 2.40 -13.46 -11.84
N ASN A 39 2.96 -12.55 -12.65
CA ASN A 39 4.39 -12.57 -12.96
C ASN A 39 5.26 -12.47 -11.69
N LEU A 40 4.91 -11.58 -10.75
CA LEU A 40 5.59 -11.46 -9.46
C LEU A 40 5.39 -12.71 -8.58
N HIS A 41 4.18 -13.29 -8.60
CA HIS A 41 3.89 -14.53 -7.89
C HIS A 41 4.76 -15.69 -8.36
N ASP A 42 4.98 -15.79 -9.68
CA ASP A 42 5.76 -16.86 -10.28
C ASP A 42 7.27 -16.63 -10.10
N ALA A 43 7.72 -15.37 -10.12
CA ALA A 43 9.12 -15.00 -9.96
C ALA A 43 9.66 -15.08 -8.52
N ARG A 44 8.79 -15.11 -7.49
CA ARG A 44 9.23 -15.11 -6.10
C ARG A 44 9.97 -16.40 -5.72
N SER A 45 11.03 -16.26 -4.93
CA SER A 45 11.80 -17.40 -4.42
C SER A 45 11.09 -18.14 -3.28
N THR A 46 10.25 -17.43 -2.51
CA THR A 46 9.57 -17.97 -1.32
C THR A 46 8.06 -17.94 -1.50
N LYS A 47 7.41 -19.08 -1.32
CA LYS A 47 5.97 -19.28 -1.61
C LYS A 47 5.08 -19.18 -0.37
N VAL A 48 5.35 -18.24 0.54
CA VAL A 48 4.67 -18.12 1.84
C VAL A 48 3.31 -17.41 1.73
N GLU A 49 3.24 -16.25 1.07
CA GLU A 49 1.98 -15.50 0.89
C GLU A 49 1.66 -15.35 -0.60
N ARG A 50 0.38 -15.45 -1.00
CA ARG A 50 -0.04 -15.21 -2.39
C ARG A 50 0.08 -13.72 -2.74
N ILE A 51 0.84 -13.41 -3.79
CA ILE A 51 0.84 -12.08 -4.41
C ILE A 51 -0.41 -11.97 -5.31
N THR A 52 -1.18 -10.89 -5.12
CA THR A 52 -2.40 -10.57 -5.88
C THR A 52 -2.42 -9.08 -6.21
N SER A 53 -3.35 -8.65 -7.07
CA SER A 53 -3.61 -7.24 -7.37
C SER A 53 -3.85 -6.41 -6.11
N ASN A 54 -4.55 -6.96 -5.11
CA ASN A 54 -4.73 -6.29 -3.82
C ASN A 54 -3.43 -6.11 -3.04
N THR A 55 -2.49 -7.05 -3.15
CA THR A 55 -1.14 -6.89 -2.56
C THR A 55 -0.40 -5.74 -3.23
N LEU A 56 -0.47 -5.61 -4.55
CA LEU A 56 0.19 -4.52 -5.28
C LEU A 56 -0.43 -3.15 -4.97
N ILE A 57 -1.76 -3.07 -4.86
CA ILE A 57 -2.45 -1.84 -4.45
C ILE A 57 -1.99 -1.42 -3.05
N ARG A 58 -1.93 -2.34 -2.08
CA ARG A 58 -1.42 -2.06 -0.73
C ARG A 58 0.02 -1.54 -0.76
N VAL A 59 0.91 -2.20 -1.51
CA VAL A 59 2.31 -1.78 -1.66
C VAL A 59 2.41 -0.37 -2.26
N ALA A 60 1.64 -0.07 -3.30
CA ALA A 60 1.62 1.26 -3.91
C ALA A 60 1.13 2.33 -2.92
N VAL A 61 0.05 2.03 -2.19
CA VAL A 61 -0.48 2.93 -1.15
C VAL A 61 0.55 3.17 -0.05
N ASP A 62 1.18 2.12 0.48
CA ASP A 62 2.19 2.25 1.53
C ASP A 62 3.40 3.08 1.05
N GLY A 63 3.83 2.88 -0.20
CA GLY A 63 4.87 3.68 -0.83
C GLY A 63 4.51 5.17 -0.88
N MET A 64 3.32 5.50 -1.37
CA MET A 64 2.83 6.89 -1.41
C MET A 64 2.70 7.48 -0.01
N LEU A 65 2.17 6.73 0.97
CA LEU A 65 1.97 7.19 2.33
C LEU A 65 3.29 7.34 3.12
N ARG A 66 4.35 6.64 2.73
CA ARG A 66 5.70 6.83 3.28
C ARG A 66 6.37 8.09 2.72
N HIS A 67 5.96 8.54 1.54
CA HIS A 67 6.56 9.65 0.81
C HIS A 67 5.57 10.79 0.53
N ARG A 68 4.64 11.05 1.46
CA ARG A 68 3.55 12.04 1.28
C ARG A 68 4.00 13.42 0.81
N GLY A 69 5.18 13.87 1.24
CA GLY A 69 5.74 15.16 0.85
C GLY A 69 6.27 15.24 -0.58
N ARG A 70 6.18 14.15 -1.37
CA ARG A 70 6.65 14.09 -2.76
C ARG A 70 5.53 14.18 -3.78
N LEU A 71 4.28 13.93 -3.39
CA LEU A 71 3.14 14.11 -4.27
C LEU A 71 2.73 15.59 -4.26
N HIS A 72 2.69 16.21 -5.43
CA HIS A 72 2.26 17.60 -5.58
C HIS A 72 1.44 17.80 -6.87
N GLY A 73 0.58 18.82 -6.84
CA GLY A 73 -0.35 19.13 -7.93
C GLY A 73 -1.81 18.95 -7.52
N ASP A 74 -2.69 19.40 -8.40
CA ASP A 74 -4.13 19.51 -8.14
C ASP A 74 -4.96 18.49 -8.96
N THR A 75 -4.33 17.82 -9.93
CA THR A 75 -4.97 16.81 -10.79
C THR A 75 -4.33 15.44 -10.63
N GLU A 76 -5.06 14.37 -10.96
CA GLU A 76 -4.54 12.99 -10.96
C GLU A 76 -3.28 12.87 -11.83
N GLU A 77 -3.26 13.54 -12.98
CA GLU A 77 -2.12 13.56 -13.90
C GLU A 77 -0.88 14.22 -13.29
N GLN A 78 -1.05 15.36 -12.61
CA GLN A 78 0.06 16.04 -11.93
C GLN A 78 0.59 15.25 -10.73
N LEU A 79 -0.32 14.62 -9.98
CA LEU A 79 0.05 13.73 -8.88
C LEU A 79 0.83 12.51 -9.38
N LEU A 80 0.41 11.92 -10.51
CA LEU A 80 1.14 10.82 -11.13
C LEU A 80 2.51 11.27 -11.63
N ALA A 81 2.59 12.42 -12.32
CA ALA A 81 3.85 12.94 -12.84
C ALA A 81 4.87 13.23 -11.73
N SER A 82 4.44 13.88 -10.64
CA SER A 82 5.31 14.14 -9.48
C SER A 82 5.76 12.85 -8.79
N TRP A 83 4.88 11.85 -8.72
CA TRP A 83 5.23 10.54 -8.19
C TRP A 83 6.27 9.80 -9.04
N LEU A 84 6.10 9.80 -10.37
CA LEU A 84 7.05 9.16 -11.29
C LEU A 84 8.42 9.83 -11.26
N LEU A 85 8.47 11.17 -11.28
CA LEU A 85 9.72 11.93 -11.16
C LEU A 85 10.48 11.54 -9.88
N PHE A 86 9.79 11.45 -8.75
CA PHE A 86 10.40 11.03 -7.49
C PHE A 86 10.99 9.61 -7.58
N LEU A 87 10.30 8.66 -8.23
CA LEU A 87 10.80 7.30 -8.40
C LEU A 87 12.05 7.26 -9.28
N GLU A 88 12.09 8.04 -10.38
CA GLU A 88 13.24 8.15 -11.27
C GLU A 88 14.46 8.76 -10.54
N GLU A 89 14.27 9.84 -9.77
CA GLU A 89 15.34 10.44 -8.94
C GLU A 89 15.96 9.42 -7.97
N ARG A 90 15.11 8.56 -7.39
CA ARG A 90 15.56 7.50 -6.48
C ARG A 90 16.36 6.43 -7.19
N GLU A 91 15.93 5.99 -8.37
CA GLU A 91 16.67 5.00 -9.17
C GLU A 91 18.08 5.52 -9.53
N MET A 92 18.17 6.78 -9.98
CA MET A 92 19.47 7.42 -10.27
C MET A 92 20.39 7.50 -9.05
N THR A 93 19.81 7.74 -7.86
CA THR A 93 20.57 7.82 -6.60
C THR A 93 21.03 6.44 -6.11
N GLN A 94 20.29 5.36 -6.41
CA GLN A 94 20.69 4.00 -6.03
C GLN A 94 21.75 3.39 -6.97
N ASN A 95 21.82 3.86 -8.21
CA ASN A 95 22.75 3.36 -9.24
C ASN A 95 24.11 4.10 -9.27
N ARG A 96 24.38 4.99 -8.30
CA ARG A 96 25.61 5.78 -8.20
C ARG A 96 26.40 5.43 -6.94
#